data_AF-A0A7R9C236-F1
#
_entry.id   AF-A0A7R9C236-F1
#
_cell.length_a   1.000
_cell.length_b   1.000
_cell.length_c   1.000
_cell.angle_alpha   90.00
_cell.angle_beta   90.00
_cell.angle_gamma   90.00
#
_symmetry.space_group_name_H-M   'P 1'
#
loop_
_entity.id
_entity.type
_entity.pdbx_description
1 polymer ?
#
loop_
_entity_poly.entity_id
_entity_poly.type
_entity_poly.pdbx_seq_one_letter_code
_entity_poly.pdbx_strand_id
1 'polypeptide(L)'
;MYYVMSHSPAPIHWRTTTDATRQALFSELFYAEGCYADHQTLIESAALWGDLKTLTSVNRIVYYWLTTLEKRGCHKLIAVGADGVVRAMVLSFGAFKYSNHHLEFRTPPKDLHRDVTFRHLAYGNGTFLTVSVVIKDD
;
A
#
# COMPACT_ATOMS: atom_id res chain seq x y z
N MET A 1 3.54 -2.89 9.66
CA MET A 1 2.82 -3.59 8.58
C MET A 1 2.06 -4.81 9.07
N TYR A 2 2.73 -5.79 9.71
CA TYR A 2 2.09 -7.01 10.23
C TYR A 2 0.80 -6.76 11.02
N TYR A 3 0.84 -5.87 12.01
CA TYR A 3 -0.35 -5.54 12.81
C TYR A 3 -1.51 -5.00 11.96
N VAL A 4 -1.25 -4.21 10.92
CA VAL A 4 -2.33 -3.66 10.07
C VAL A 4 -2.95 -4.78 9.22
N MET A 5 -2.12 -5.67 8.68
CA MET A 5 -2.58 -6.82 7.91
C MET A 5 -3.39 -7.80 8.77
N SER A 6 -2.93 -8.10 9.99
CA SER A 6 -3.59 -9.07 10.87
C SER A 6 -4.97 -8.59 11.35
N HIS A 7 -5.21 -7.28 11.30
CA HIS A 7 -6.52 -6.68 11.62
C HIS A 7 -7.46 -6.62 10.41
N SER A 8 -6.98 -7.01 9.22
CA SER A 8 -7.77 -7.00 7.99
C SER A 8 -8.14 -8.43 7.58
N PRO A 9 -9.38 -8.70 7.14
CA PRO A 9 -9.76 -10.01 6.63
C PRO A 9 -8.97 -10.33 5.35
N ALA A 10 -8.76 -11.63 5.07
CA ALA A 10 -8.05 -12.08 3.88
C ALA A 10 -8.93 -13.03 3.03
N PRO A 11 -10.01 -12.52 2.42
CA PRO A 11 -11.05 -13.33 1.78
C PRO A 11 -10.55 -14.14 0.57
N ILE A 12 -9.48 -13.70 -0.08
CA ILE A 12 -8.83 -14.43 -1.19
C ILE A 12 -8.38 -15.83 -0.74
N HIS A 13 -7.92 -15.94 0.51
CA HIS A 13 -7.31 -17.16 1.06
C HIS A 13 -8.30 -18.05 1.83
N TRP A 14 -9.56 -17.65 1.97
CA TRP A 14 -10.57 -18.47 2.66
C TRP A 14 -11.00 -19.67 1.80
N ARG A 15 -11.20 -20.82 2.46
CA ARG A 15 -11.68 -22.05 1.80
C ARG A 15 -13.10 -21.95 1.27
N THR A 16 -13.92 -21.11 1.89
CA THR A 16 -15.35 -20.90 1.55
C THR A 16 -15.56 -19.95 0.38
N THR A 17 -14.54 -19.21 -0.04
CA THR A 17 -14.65 -18.25 -1.15
C THR A 17 -14.83 -19.00 -2.47
N THR A 18 -15.81 -18.59 -3.26
CA THR A 18 -16.05 -19.14 -4.61
C THR A 18 -15.02 -18.58 -5.60
N ASP A 19 -14.78 -19.31 -6.69
CA ASP A 19 -13.81 -18.87 -7.71
C ASP A 19 -14.23 -17.57 -8.39
N ALA A 20 -15.54 -17.34 -8.58
CA ALA A 20 -16.07 -16.08 -9.08
C ALA A 20 -15.72 -14.90 -8.17
N THR A 21 -15.87 -15.05 -6.85
CA THR A 21 -15.49 -14.02 -5.88
C THR A 21 -13.98 -13.80 -5.84
N ARG A 22 -13.17 -14.87 -5.94
CA ARG A 22 -11.71 -14.73 -6.04
C ARG A 22 -11.30 -13.92 -7.26
N GLN A 23 -11.88 -14.21 -8.43
CA GLN A 23 -11.60 -13.47 -9.66
C GLN A 23 -11.98 -11.99 -9.55
N ALA A 24 -13.14 -11.69 -8.95
CA ALA A 24 -13.55 -10.31 -8.70
C ALA A 24 -12.56 -9.57 -7.78
N LEU A 25 -12.13 -10.21 -6.69
CA LEU A 25 -11.14 -9.64 -5.76
C LEU A 25 -9.77 -9.43 -6.43
N PHE A 26 -9.33 -10.35 -7.28
CA PHE A 26 -8.11 -10.16 -8.06
C PHE A 26 -8.24 -8.99 -9.04
N SER A 27 -9.37 -8.85 -9.72
CA SER A 27 -9.62 -7.71 -10.61
C SER A 27 -9.50 -6.38 -9.87
N GLU A 28 -10.13 -6.25 -8.70
CA GLU A 28 -10.01 -5.05 -7.85
C GLU A 28 -8.59 -4.84 -7.33
N LEU A 29 -7.86 -5.91 -7.02
CA LEU A 29 -6.44 -5.82 -6.63
C LEU A 29 -5.59 -5.24 -7.76
N PHE A 30 -5.88 -5.59 -9.02
CA PHE A 30 -5.15 -5.08 -10.18
C PHE A 30 -5.59 -3.67 -10.60
N TYR A 31 -6.78 -3.23 -10.22
CA TYR A 31 -7.32 -1.90 -10.51
C TYR A 31 -6.96 -0.91 -9.39
N ALA A 32 -5.73 -0.39 -9.43
CA ALA A 32 -5.21 0.57 -8.44
C ALA A 32 -5.34 2.04 -8.88
N GLU A 33 -6.18 2.35 -9.88
CA GLU A 33 -6.37 3.73 -10.36
C GLU A 33 -6.82 4.65 -9.22
N GLY A 34 -6.10 5.76 -9.03
CA GLY A 34 -6.42 6.77 -8.01
C GLY A 34 -5.99 6.43 -6.58
N CYS A 35 -5.34 5.29 -6.33
CA CYS A 35 -4.75 5.01 -5.02
C CYS A 35 -3.39 5.70 -4.85
N TYR A 36 -3.31 6.51 -3.79
CA TYR A 36 -2.21 7.38 -3.36
C TYR A 36 -1.88 8.56 -4.30
N ALA A 37 -2.64 9.65 -4.16
CA ALA A 37 -2.44 10.88 -4.92
C ALA A 37 -1.54 11.94 -4.22
N ASP A 38 -0.94 11.63 -3.06
CA ASP A 38 -0.37 12.61 -2.13
C ASP A 38 1.02 12.20 -1.56
N HIS A 39 1.64 13.04 -0.73
CA HIS A 39 3.01 12.93 -0.19
C HIS A 39 3.31 11.61 0.53
N GLN A 40 4.55 11.12 0.49
CA GLN A 40 4.95 9.82 1.04
C GLN A 40 4.68 9.64 2.55
N THR A 41 4.33 8.43 2.98
CA THR A 41 4.09 8.10 4.41
C THR A 41 5.33 7.67 5.18
N LEU A 42 6.40 7.31 4.49
CA LEU A 42 7.59 6.77 5.14
C LEU A 42 8.26 7.79 6.08
N ILE A 43 8.26 9.07 5.71
CA ILE A 43 9.14 10.06 6.34
C ILE A 43 8.37 11.16 7.07
N GLU A 44 7.21 11.59 6.55
CA GLU A 44 6.47 12.72 7.15
C GLU A 44 5.49 12.32 8.26
N SER A 45 5.18 11.02 8.42
CA SER A 45 4.10 10.58 9.30
C SER A 45 4.58 9.87 10.55
N ALA A 46 5.23 10.59 11.48
CA ALA A 46 5.56 10.08 12.81
C ALA A 46 4.31 9.51 13.54
N ALA A 47 3.11 10.01 13.21
CA ALA A 47 1.84 9.49 13.70
C ALA A 47 1.50 8.06 13.23
N LEU A 48 1.99 7.65 12.06
CA LEU A 48 1.79 6.30 11.50
C LEU A 48 2.80 5.27 12.05
N TRP A 49 3.91 5.74 12.60
CA TRP A 49 5.01 4.93 13.15
C TRP A 49 5.18 5.16 14.65
N GLY A 50 4.06 5.11 15.38
CA GLY A 50 4.05 5.31 16.83
C GLY A 50 4.48 4.09 17.64
N ASP A 51 4.32 4.19 18.96
CA ASP A 51 4.63 3.12 19.91
C ASP A 51 3.74 1.87 19.73
N LEU A 52 4.35 0.69 19.80
CA LEU A 52 3.69 -0.62 19.64
C LEU A 52 3.71 -1.47 20.94
N LYS A 53 4.09 -0.87 22.08
CA LYS A 53 4.24 -1.59 23.37
C LYS A 53 2.94 -2.05 24.00
N THR A 54 1.80 -1.40 23.71
CA THR A 54 0.50 -1.75 24.29
C THR A 54 -0.51 -2.04 23.19
N LEU A 55 -1.49 -2.91 23.50
CA LEU A 55 -2.58 -3.22 22.57
C LEU A 55 -3.34 -1.96 22.14
N THR A 56 -3.58 -1.03 23.06
CA THR A 56 -4.25 0.24 22.76
C THR A 56 -3.44 1.08 21.77
N SER A 57 -2.12 1.15 21.94
CA SER A 57 -1.24 1.88 21.03
C SER A 57 -1.22 1.24 19.64
N VAL A 58 -1.17 -0.10 19.58
CA VAL A 58 -1.22 -0.87 18.32
C VAL A 58 -2.54 -0.60 17.59
N ASN A 59 -3.69 -0.74 18.27
CA ASN A 59 -5.01 -0.50 17.67
C ASN A 59 -5.14 0.91 17.12
N ARG A 60 -4.61 1.91 17.83
CA ARG A 60 -4.59 3.30 17.37
C ARG A 60 -3.79 3.46 16.08
N ILE A 61 -2.62 2.83 15.98
CA ILE A 61 -1.77 2.88 14.78
C ILE A 61 -2.46 2.18 13.61
N VAL A 62 -3.06 1.01 13.83
CA VAL A 62 -3.83 0.30 12.80
C VAL A 62 -4.96 1.18 12.27
N TYR A 63 -5.73 1.81 13.17
CA TYR A 63 -6.79 2.73 12.80
C TYR A 63 -6.27 3.88 11.93
N TYR A 64 -5.18 4.54 12.36
CA TYR A 64 -4.59 5.62 11.56
C TYR A 64 -4.12 5.18 10.17
N TRP A 65 -3.53 3.98 10.06
CA TRP A 65 -3.14 3.43 8.77
C TRP A 65 -4.34 3.22 7.85
N LEU A 66 -5.37 2.52 8.32
CA LEU A 66 -6.56 2.24 7.52
C LEU A 66 -7.27 3.52 7.10
N THR A 67 -7.49 4.45 8.03
CA THR A 67 -8.11 5.75 7.73
C THR A 67 -7.28 6.59 6.75
N THR A 68 -5.95 6.57 6.87
CA THR A 68 -5.08 7.34 5.96
C THR A 68 -5.12 6.77 4.54
N LEU A 69 -5.07 5.45 4.40
CA LEU A 69 -5.16 4.79 3.10
C LEU A 69 -6.54 5.03 2.45
N GLU A 70 -7.61 4.98 3.25
CA GLU A 70 -8.98 5.23 2.77
C GLU A 70 -9.15 6.67 2.27
N LYS A 71 -8.72 7.65 3.07
CA LYS A 71 -8.78 9.08 2.71
C LYS A 71 -7.92 9.44 1.49
N ARG A 72 -6.91 8.64 1.18
CA ARG A 72 -6.00 8.85 0.03
C ARG A 72 -6.37 8.02 -1.20
N GLY A 73 -7.62 7.55 -1.27
CA GLY A 73 -8.21 6.93 -2.46
C GLY A 73 -8.06 5.42 -2.54
N CYS A 74 -7.38 4.77 -1.60
CA CYS A 74 -7.12 3.31 -1.65
C CYS A 74 -8.27 2.45 -1.10
N HIS A 75 -9.49 3.00 -1.01
CA HIS A 75 -10.68 2.32 -0.51
C HIS A 75 -10.95 0.96 -1.18
N LYS A 76 -10.78 0.86 -2.51
CA LYS A 76 -10.95 -0.41 -3.25
C LYS A 76 -9.97 -1.48 -2.79
N LEU A 77 -8.70 -1.13 -2.62
CA LEU A 77 -7.68 -2.05 -2.13
C LEU A 77 -7.93 -2.47 -0.68
N ILE A 78 -8.39 -1.55 0.17
CA ILE A 78 -8.76 -1.89 1.57
C ILE A 78 -9.94 -2.88 1.59
N ALA A 79 -10.92 -2.71 0.69
CA ALA A 79 -12.08 -3.59 0.59
C ALA A 79 -11.71 -5.03 0.19
N VAL A 80 -10.63 -5.22 -0.58
CA VAL A 80 -10.10 -6.57 -0.92
C VAL A 80 -9.56 -7.29 0.33
N GLY A 81 -9.13 -6.54 1.35
CA GLY A 81 -8.64 -7.08 2.61
C GLY A 81 -7.12 -7.00 2.75
N ALA A 82 -6.53 -7.94 3.50
CA ALA A 82 -5.11 -7.90 3.87
C ALA A 82 -4.15 -7.78 2.68
N ASP A 83 -4.41 -8.49 1.57
CA ASP A 83 -3.60 -8.42 0.35
C ASP A 83 -3.61 -7.02 -0.28
N GLY A 84 -4.78 -6.39 -0.34
CA GLY A 84 -4.92 -5.04 -0.87
C GLY A 84 -4.38 -3.98 0.09
N VAL A 85 -4.51 -4.17 1.40
CA VAL A 85 -3.91 -3.29 2.43
C VAL A 85 -2.39 -3.27 2.30
N VAL A 86 -1.73 -4.42 2.15
CA VAL A 86 -0.27 -4.47 1.91
C VAL A 86 0.09 -3.66 0.67
N ARG A 87 -0.64 -3.87 -0.41
CA ARG A 87 -0.36 -3.18 -1.67
C ARG A 87 -0.54 -1.67 -1.53
N ALA A 88 -1.61 -1.23 -0.88
CA ALA A 88 -1.84 0.19 -0.58
C ALA A 88 -0.74 0.78 0.32
N MET A 89 -0.26 0.03 1.31
CA MET A 89 0.87 0.44 2.15
C MET A 89 2.17 0.59 1.34
N VAL A 90 2.49 -0.38 0.48
CA VAL A 90 3.68 -0.30 -0.39
C VAL A 90 3.61 0.89 -1.34
N LEU A 91 2.43 1.20 -1.89
CA LEU A 91 2.23 2.39 -2.72
C LEU A 91 2.41 3.68 -1.92
N SER A 92 1.93 3.72 -0.68
CA SER A 92 2.09 4.87 0.22
C SER A 92 3.55 5.18 0.53
N PHE A 93 4.40 4.16 0.54
CA PHE A 93 5.82 4.30 0.85
C PHE A 93 6.59 5.06 -0.22
N GLY A 94 6.33 4.78 -1.50
CA GLY A 94 6.97 5.49 -2.62
C GLY A 94 6.19 6.69 -3.15
N ALA A 95 5.13 7.12 -2.45
CA ALA A 95 4.14 8.07 -2.96
C ALA A 95 3.72 7.75 -4.40
N PHE A 96 3.52 6.45 -4.67
CA PHE A 96 3.22 5.99 -6.01
C PHE A 96 1.81 6.39 -6.40
N LYS A 97 1.68 7.13 -7.50
CA LYS A 97 0.38 7.53 -8.04
C LYS A 97 0.14 6.83 -9.37
N TYR A 98 -0.95 6.07 -9.44
CA TYR A 98 -1.47 5.55 -10.70
C TYR A 98 -2.32 6.60 -11.39
N SER A 99 -1.91 6.97 -12.59
CA SER A 99 -2.75 7.65 -13.59
C SER A 99 -3.05 6.66 -14.72
N ASN A 100 -4.06 6.92 -15.53
CA ASN A 100 -4.54 5.98 -16.57
C ASN A 100 -3.45 5.48 -17.54
N HIS A 101 -2.33 6.22 -17.65
CA HIS A 101 -1.24 5.89 -18.59
C HIS A 101 0.17 5.88 -18.00
N HIS A 102 0.35 6.19 -16.71
CA HIS A 102 1.68 6.20 -16.09
C HIS A 102 1.63 5.98 -14.57
N LEU A 103 2.74 5.44 -14.05
CA LEU A 103 3.02 5.29 -12.63
C LEU A 103 4.04 6.37 -12.26
N GLU A 104 3.64 7.30 -11.40
CA GLU A 104 4.52 8.35 -10.90
C GLU A 104 5.12 7.93 -9.56
N PHE A 105 6.43 8.06 -9.42
CA PHE A 105 7.13 8.02 -8.13
C PHE A 105 7.34 9.45 -7.66
N ARG A 106 6.59 9.89 -6.64
CA ARG A 106 6.55 11.31 -6.21
C ARG A 106 7.34 11.60 -4.94
N THR A 107 8.21 10.69 -4.51
CA THR A 107 9.12 10.94 -3.38
C THR A 107 10.18 11.97 -3.79
N PRO A 108 10.30 13.10 -3.07
CA PRO A 108 11.31 14.10 -3.39
C PRO A 108 12.71 13.57 -3.03
N PRO A 109 13.76 13.90 -3.81
CA PRO A 109 15.11 13.37 -3.60
C PRO A 109 15.68 13.65 -2.21
N LYS A 110 15.31 14.79 -1.59
CA LYS A 110 15.75 15.20 -0.24
C LYS A 110 15.41 14.19 0.86
N ASP A 111 14.35 13.41 0.65
CA ASP A 111 13.87 12.43 1.63
C ASP A 111 14.42 11.03 1.32
N LEU A 112 15.05 10.85 0.16
CA LEU A 112 15.67 9.59 -0.21
C LEU A 112 17.07 9.53 0.39
N HIS A 113 17.17 9.03 1.63
CA HIS A 113 18.45 8.88 2.34
C HIS A 113 19.11 7.51 2.13
N ARG A 114 18.43 6.58 1.46
CA ARG A 114 18.89 5.20 1.22
C ARG A 114 18.38 4.68 -0.11
N ASP A 115 19.06 3.69 -0.65
CA ASP A 115 18.57 2.90 -1.77
C ASP A 115 17.25 2.22 -1.41
N VAL A 116 16.27 2.32 -2.30
CA VAL A 116 14.96 1.70 -2.11
C VAL A 116 14.59 0.90 -3.35
N THR A 117 14.15 -0.34 -3.14
CA THR A 117 13.64 -1.20 -4.21
C THR A 117 12.22 -1.64 -3.87
N PHE A 118 11.28 -1.26 -4.73
CA PHE A 118 9.89 -1.70 -4.69
C PHE A 118 9.71 -2.80 -5.72
N ARG A 119 9.29 -3.99 -5.28
CA ARG A 119 9.06 -5.15 -6.15
C ARG A 119 7.58 -5.44 -6.25
N HIS A 120 7.19 -6.07 -7.35
CA HIS A 120 5.85 -6.61 -7.56
C HIS A 120 4.74 -5.53 -7.48
N LEU A 121 5.04 -4.33 -7.98
CA LEU A 121 4.04 -3.27 -8.13
C LEU A 121 3.17 -3.60 -9.35
N ALA A 122 1.92 -4.01 -9.15
CA ALA A 122 1.09 -4.31 -10.32
C ALA A 122 0.53 -3.03 -10.96
N TYR A 123 0.80 -2.90 -12.26
CA TYR A 123 0.52 -1.72 -13.07
C TYR A 123 -0.79 -1.82 -13.85
N GLY A 124 -1.22 -3.05 -14.13
CA GLY A 124 -2.44 -3.35 -14.87
C GLY A 124 -2.31 -4.65 -15.65
N ASN A 125 -3.44 -5.32 -15.92
CA ASN A 125 -3.53 -6.50 -16.77
C ASN A 125 -2.50 -7.62 -16.43
N GLY A 126 -2.27 -7.87 -15.13
CA GLY A 126 -1.31 -8.87 -14.66
C GLY A 126 0.18 -8.50 -14.83
N THR A 127 0.49 -7.26 -15.22
CA THR A 127 1.88 -6.77 -15.33
C THR A 127 2.39 -6.30 -13.98
N PHE A 128 3.58 -6.78 -13.60
CA PHE A 128 4.27 -6.39 -12.38
C PHE A 128 5.54 -5.62 -12.70
N LEU A 129 5.75 -4.52 -11.99
CA LEU A 129 6.91 -3.66 -12.12
C LEU A 129 7.83 -3.80 -10.91
N THR A 130 9.12 -3.62 -11.16
CA THR A 130 10.12 -3.44 -10.12
C THR A 130 10.77 -2.07 -10.32
N VAL A 131 10.68 -1.23 -9.30
CA VAL A 131 11.23 0.13 -9.30
C VAL A 131 12.37 0.15 -8.30
N SER A 132 13.57 0.46 -8.76
CA SER A 132 14.77 0.59 -7.91
C SER A 132 15.30 2.00 -8.02
N VAL A 133 15.50 2.65 -6.89
CA VAL A 133 16.13 3.97 -6.81
C VAL A 133 17.44 3.80 -6.05
N VAL A 134 18.53 4.12 -6.72
CA VAL A 134 19.90 3.96 -6.21
C VAL A 134 20.49 5.36 -6.05
N ILE A 135 20.96 5.65 -4.86
CA ILE A 135 21.70 6.87 -4.53
C ILE A 135 23.16 6.58 -4.80
N LYS A 136 23.78 7.37 -5.65
CA LYS A 136 25.23 7.34 -5.80
C LYS A 136 25.84 8.27 -4.75
N ASP A 137 26.73 7.73 -3.95
CA ASP A 137 27.66 8.55 -3.17
C ASP A 137 28.72 9.09 -4.15
N ASP A 138 28.85 10.42 -4.23
CA ASP A 138 29.96 11.10 -4.93
C ASP A 138 31.25 11.02 -4.12
#